data_AF-A0A968MJJ9-F1
#
_entry.id   AF-A0A968MJJ9-F1
#
_cell.length_a   1.000
_cell.length_b   1.000
_cell.length_c   1.000
_cell.angle_alpha   90.00
_cell.angle_beta   90.00
_cell.angle_gamma   90.00
#
_symmetry.space_group_name_H-M   'P 1'
#
loop_
_entity.id
_entity.type
_entity.pdbx_description
1 polymer ?
#
loop_
_entity_poly.entity_id
_entity_poly.type
_entity_poly.pdbx_seq_one_letter_code
_entity_poly.pdbx_strand_id
1 'polypeptide(L)'
;THGIGPVAQYINLNRGNRLTHLTSMASKAKGLHQYILEKGGAEHPNASVEFKLGDKITTTLRTINGETIIIHHDTNLPRPYSLGFRVQGTKGIWMDVNHSIYIEGVSPSHQWGGSSRLFEAI
;
A
#
# COMPACT_ATOMS: atom_id res chain seq x y z
N THR A 1 -0.53 10.51 8.85
CA THR A 1 -1.13 9.24 8.38
C THR A 1 -0.81 9.05 6.91
N HIS A 2 0.01 8.05 6.53
CA HIS A 2 0.49 7.90 5.15
C HIS A 2 -0.52 7.18 4.24
N GLY A 3 -0.68 5.85 4.33
CA GLY A 3 -1.51 5.08 3.39
C GLY A 3 -3.02 5.35 3.48
N ILE A 4 -3.62 5.25 4.66
CA ILE A 4 -5.09 5.40 4.82
C ILE A 4 -5.59 6.85 4.65
N GLY A 5 -4.71 7.84 4.82
CA GLY A 5 -5.08 9.26 4.81
C GLY A 5 -5.73 9.71 3.48
N PRO A 6 -5.04 9.54 2.34
CA PRO A 6 -5.61 9.85 1.03
C PRO A 6 -6.82 9.00 0.68
N VAL A 7 -6.76 7.69 0.97
CA VAL A 7 -7.90 6.77 0.73
C VAL A 7 -9.16 7.22 1.46
N ALA A 8 -9.02 7.71 2.69
CA ALA A 8 -10.14 8.23 3.46
C ALA A 8 -10.85 9.41 2.76
N GLN A 9 -10.12 10.25 2.01
CA GLN A 9 -10.73 11.32 1.21
C GLN A 9 -11.46 10.77 0.00
N TYR A 10 -10.92 9.76 -0.68
CA TYR A 10 -11.52 9.18 -1.88
C TYR A 10 -12.87 8.49 -1.64
N ILE A 11 -13.10 7.97 -0.43
CA ILE A 11 -14.29 7.17 -0.10
C ILE A 11 -15.17 7.79 0.98
N ASN A 12 -14.97 9.09 1.29
CA ASN A 12 -15.74 9.82 2.31
C ASN A 12 -15.73 9.15 3.70
N LEU A 13 -14.58 8.63 4.12
CA LEU A 13 -14.45 7.95 5.40
C LEU A 13 -14.74 8.92 6.56
N ASN A 14 -15.58 8.49 7.49
CA ASN A 14 -16.14 9.27 8.59
C ASN A 14 -16.97 10.49 8.15
N ARG A 15 -17.41 10.55 6.89
CA ARG A 15 -18.23 11.61 6.29
C ARG A 15 -19.32 11.04 5.37
N GLY A 16 -19.97 9.96 5.81
CA GLY A 16 -20.93 9.19 5.01
C GLY A 16 -20.46 7.76 4.69
N ASN A 17 -19.25 7.41 5.11
CA ASN A 17 -18.71 6.05 5.10
C ASN A 17 -17.96 5.78 6.41
N ARG A 18 -17.63 4.52 6.72
CA ARG A 18 -16.80 4.13 7.88
C ARG A 18 -16.19 2.75 7.69
N LEU A 19 -15.08 2.47 8.39
CA LEU A 19 -14.52 1.12 8.49
C LEU A 19 -15.42 0.27 9.39
N THR A 20 -15.63 -0.99 9.02
CA THR A 20 -16.48 -1.92 9.79
C THR A 20 -15.69 -3.11 10.32
N HIS A 21 -14.74 -3.63 9.54
CA HIS A 21 -13.96 -4.82 9.88
C HIS A 21 -12.54 -4.67 9.36
N LEU A 22 -11.61 -5.34 10.04
CA LEU A 22 -10.26 -5.57 9.54
C LEU A 22 -9.80 -6.98 9.84
N THR A 23 -8.87 -7.48 9.04
CA THR A 23 -8.08 -8.67 9.30
C THR A 23 -6.63 -8.39 8.89
N SER A 24 -5.67 -8.92 9.64
CA SER A 24 -4.24 -8.69 9.41
C SER A 24 -3.48 -10.00 9.41
N MET A 25 -2.55 -10.13 8.47
CA MET A 25 -1.60 -11.23 8.41
C MET A 25 -0.17 -10.66 8.38
N ALA A 26 0.69 -11.20 9.24
CA ALA A 26 2.09 -10.82 9.34
C ALA A 26 2.99 -11.92 8.79
N SER A 27 4.04 -11.54 8.06
CA SER A 27 5.15 -12.45 7.75
C SER A 27 6.02 -12.69 8.98
N LYS A 28 7.00 -13.58 8.86
CA LYS A 28 8.13 -13.65 9.81
C LYS A 28 8.91 -12.31 9.84
N ALA A 29 9.66 -12.09 10.91
CA ALA A 29 10.59 -10.98 11.08
C ALA A 29 12.03 -11.44 10.80
N LYS A 30 12.70 -10.82 9.82
CA LYS A 30 14.07 -11.14 9.42
C LYS A 30 14.88 -9.90 9.04
N GLY A 31 14.25 -8.88 8.47
CA GLY A 31 14.94 -7.71 7.91
C GLY A 31 15.81 -6.96 8.92
N LEU A 32 15.27 -6.64 10.10
CA LEU A 32 16.02 -5.89 11.13
C LEU A 32 17.21 -6.68 11.70
N HIS A 33 17.02 -7.97 11.97
CA HIS A 33 18.10 -8.83 12.46
C HIS A 33 19.22 -8.93 11.41
N GLN A 34 18.87 -9.16 10.14
CA GLN A 34 19.83 -9.20 9.05
C GLN A 34 20.63 -7.88 8.94
N TYR A 35 19.93 -6.74 9.02
CA TYR A 35 20.58 -5.42 8.98
C TYR A 35 21.58 -5.22 10.13
N ILE A 36 21.24 -5.67 11.35
CA ILE A 36 22.14 -5.59 12.51
C ILE A 36 23.37 -6.47 12.29
N LEU A 37 23.22 -7.70 11.80
CA LEU A 37 24.36 -8.56 11.52
C LEU A 37 25.29 -7.96 10.47
N GLU A 38 24.73 -7.39 9.40
CA GLU A 38 25.50 -6.77 8.32
C GLU A 38 26.23 -5.49 8.74
N LYS A 39 25.66 -4.70 9.66
CA LYS A 39 26.21 -3.39 10.05
C LYS A 39 26.98 -3.40 11.36
N GLY A 40 26.57 -4.23 12.31
CA GLY A 40 27.14 -4.31 13.66
C GLY A 40 27.88 -5.62 13.95
N GLY A 41 27.70 -6.66 13.11
CA GLY A 41 28.28 -7.98 13.35
C GLY A 41 27.49 -8.83 14.35
N ALA A 42 27.87 -10.10 14.47
CA ALA A 42 27.18 -11.09 15.31
C ALA A 42 27.33 -10.82 16.82
N GLU A 43 28.43 -10.20 17.24
CA GLU A 43 28.70 -9.87 18.65
C GLU A 43 27.99 -8.59 19.11
N HIS A 44 27.31 -7.88 18.21
CA HIS A 44 26.56 -6.68 18.58
C HIS A 44 25.42 -7.06 19.55
N PRO A 45 25.20 -6.33 20.67
CA PRO A 45 24.17 -6.69 21.66
C PRO A 45 22.78 -6.91 21.04
N ASN A 46 22.42 -6.09 20.05
CA ASN A 46 21.14 -6.18 19.36
C ASN A 46 21.00 -7.39 18.41
N ALA A 47 22.07 -8.13 18.11
CA ALA A 47 21.99 -9.35 17.29
C ALA A 47 21.17 -10.44 17.99
N SER A 48 21.11 -10.43 19.33
CA SER A 48 20.32 -11.35 20.14
C SER A 48 18.82 -11.00 20.21
N VAL A 49 18.41 -9.85 19.69
CA VAL A 49 17.02 -9.38 19.79
C VAL A 49 16.10 -10.17 18.85
N GLU A 50 15.05 -10.75 19.43
CA GLU A 50 13.96 -11.35 18.68
C GLU A 50 12.89 -10.30 18.35
N PHE A 51 12.90 -9.81 17.11
CA PHE A 51 11.89 -8.87 16.62
C PHE A 51 10.55 -9.56 16.43
N LYS A 52 9.51 -9.08 17.13
CA LYS A 52 8.13 -9.60 16.98
C LYS A 52 7.36 -8.98 15.82
N LEU A 53 7.81 -7.83 15.31
CA LEU A 53 7.19 -7.17 14.17
C LEU A 53 7.56 -7.90 12.88
N GLY A 54 6.59 -8.58 12.27
CA GLY A 54 6.76 -9.18 10.96
C GLY A 54 7.19 -8.15 9.91
N ASP A 55 8.07 -8.55 8.99
CA ASP A 55 8.66 -7.62 8.01
C ASP A 55 7.60 -6.99 7.08
N LYS A 56 6.61 -7.79 6.68
CA LYS A 56 5.46 -7.35 5.90
C LYS A 56 4.16 -7.73 6.61
N ILE A 57 3.34 -6.73 6.90
CA ILE A 57 1.98 -6.93 7.40
C ILE A 57 1.00 -6.46 6.34
N THR A 58 0.04 -7.32 6.01
CA THR A 58 -1.07 -6.97 5.11
C THR A 58 -2.36 -6.92 5.92
N THR A 59 -3.02 -5.77 5.89
CA THR A 59 -4.31 -5.56 6.55
C THR A 59 -5.37 -5.34 5.48
N THR A 60 -6.41 -6.18 5.49
CA THR A 60 -7.60 -6.01 4.66
C THR A 60 -8.69 -5.36 5.49
N LEU A 61 -9.34 -4.33 4.95
CA LEU A 61 -10.43 -3.61 5.62
C LEU A 61 -11.68 -3.63 4.75
N ARG A 62 -12.84 -3.61 5.40
CA ARG A 62 -14.15 -3.42 4.77
C ARG A 62 -14.80 -2.16 5.32
N THR A 63 -15.54 -1.45 4.47
CA THR A 63 -16.32 -0.27 4.84
C THR A 63 -17.82 -0.57 4.97
N ILE A 64 -18.64 0.42 5.36
CA ILE A 64 -20.10 0.27 5.39
C ILE A 64 -20.73 0.39 3.98
N ASN A 65 -20.08 1.11 3.05
CA ASN A 65 -20.57 1.28 1.68
C ASN A 65 -20.06 0.18 0.72
N GLY A 66 -19.29 -0.79 1.22
CA GLY A 66 -18.91 -2.01 0.49
C GLY A 66 -17.52 -1.97 -0.15
N GLU A 67 -16.78 -0.85 -0.07
CA GLU A 67 -15.39 -0.82 -0.50
C GLU A 67 -14.49 -1.72 0.37
N THR A 68 -13.43 -2.23 -0.25
CA THR A 68 -12.36 -2.96 0.44
C THR A 68 -11.04 -2.23 0.28
N ILE A 69 -10.24 -2.21 1.34
CA ILE A 69 -8.93 -1.54 1.36
C ILE A 69 -7.87 -2.57 1.74
N ILE A 70 -6.73 -2.54 1.05
CA ILE A 70 -5.54 -3.32 1.44
C ILE A 70 -4.46 -2.30 1.86
N ILE A 71 -3.94 -2.47 3.08
CA ILE A 71 -2.84 -1.67 3.61
C ILE A 71 -1.65 -2.58 3.86
N HIS A 72 -0.46 -2.11 3.49
CA HIS A 72 0.80 -2.78 3.81
C HIS A 72 1.62 -1.96 4.81
N HIS A 73 2.09 -2.61 5.87
CA HIS A 73 3.19 -2.11 6.69
C HIS A 73 4.46 -2.86 6.29
N ASP A 74 5.40 -2.14 5.68
CA ASP A 74 6.64 -2.68 5.12
C ASP A 74 7.77 -1.63 5.24
N THR A 75 8.50 -1.72 6.34
CA THR A 75 9.50 -0.72 6.79
C THR A 75 10.88 -1.33 7.02
N ASN A 76 10.98 -2.65 7.05
CA ASN A 76 12.15 -3.38 7.57
C ASN A 76 12.94 -4.09 6.46
N LEU A 77 12.48 -4.01 5.21
CA LEU A 77 13.10 -4.67 4.05
C LEU A 77 13.68 -3.63 3.08
N PRO A 78 14.72 -4.00 2.30
CA PRO A 78 15.24 -3.15 1.25
C PRO A 78 14.22 -3.02 0.12
N ARG A 79 13.79 -1.79 -0.17
CA ARG A 79 12.84 -1.47 -1.25
C ARG A 79 12.92 0.01 -1.63
N PRO A 80 12.62 0.37 -2.89
CA PRO A 80 12.36 1.75 -3.25
C PRO A 80 11.20 2.31 -2.42
N TYR A 81 11.28 3.61 -2.09
CA TYR A 81 10.19 4.28 -1.40
C TYR A 81 8.96 4.34 -2.30
N SER A 82 7.85 3.80 -1.80
CA SER A 82 6.54 3.92 -2.43
C SER A 82 5.46 3.71 -1.39
N LEU A 83 4.31 4.37 -1.53
CA LEU A 83 3.13 4.05 -0.72
C LEU A 83 2.18 3.07 -1.46
N GLY A 84 2.53 2.68 -2.69
CA GLY A 84 1.82 1.64 -3.44
C GLY A 84 0.37 2.00 -3.75
N PHE A 85 0.07 3.29 -3.96
CA PHE A 85 -1.32 3.71 -4.13
C PHE A 85 -1.94 3.12 -5.40
N ARG A 86 -3.16 2.60 -5.22
CA ARG A 86 -4.04 2.13 -6.27
C ARG A 86 -5.47 2.44 -5.87
N VAL A 87 -6.22 3.05 -6.78
CA VAL A 87 -7.66 3.34 -6.58
C VAL A 87 -8.39 2.84 -7.82
N GLN A 88 -9.47 2.10 -7.61
CA GLN A 88 -10.22 1.49 -8.70
C GLN A 88 -11.72 1.61 -8.45
N GLY A 89 -12.45 2.00 -9.49
CA GLY A 89 -13.90 2.05 -9.53
C GLY A 89 -14.43 1.43 -10.82
N THR A 90 -15.70 1.65 -11.11
CA THR A 90 -16.40 1.01 -12.24
C THR A 90 -15.97 1.55 -13.61
N LYS A 91 -15.34 2.74 -13.67
CA LYS A 91 -14.96 3.41 -14.92
C LYS A 91 -13.45 3.59 -15.09
N GLY A 92 -12.65 3.06 -14.17
CA GLY A 92 -11.21 3.25 -14.26
C GLY A 92 -10.42 2.83 -13.05
N ILE A 93 -9.11 2.91 -13.22
CA ILE A 93 -8.10 2.60 -12.22
C ILE A 93 -6.94 3.56 -12.37
N TRP A 94 -6.45 4.08 -11.24
CA TRP A 94 -5.18 4.79 -11.15
C TRP A 94 -4.19 3.98 -10.30
N MET A 95 -2.92 3.99 -10.71
CA MET A 95 -1.83 3.35 -9.98
C MET A 95 -0.59 4.22 -9.98
N ASP A 96 -0.10 4.56 -8.78
CA ASP A 96 1.06 5.42 -8.55
C ASP A 96 2.35 4.81 -9.09
N VAL A 97 2.65 3.55 -8.73
CA VAL A 97 3.89 2.86 -9.12
C VAL A 97 4.01 2.68 -10.63
N ASN A 98 2.89 2.51 -11.32
CA ASN A 98 2.86 2.37 -12.77
C ASN A 98 2.76 3.74 -13.48
N HIS A 99 2.69 4.84 -12.73
CA HIS A 99 2.51 6.20 -13.24
C HIS A 99 1.42 6.33 -14.32
N SER A 100 0.32 5.61 -14.12
CA SER A 100 -0.69 5.40 -15.17
C SER A 100 -2.12 5.47 -14.65
N ILE A 101 -3.03 5.79 -15.57
CA ILE A 101 -4.46 5.76 -15.36
C ILE A 101 -5.12 5.04 -16.54
N TYR A 102 -6.15 4.26 -16.25
CA TYR A 102 -7.02 3.65 -17.24
C TYR A 102 -8.43 4.19 -17.03
N ILE A 103 -9.06 4.63 -18.12
CA ILE A 103 -10.47 5.07 -18.15
C ILE A 103 -11.21 4.27 -19.21
N GLU A 104 -12.28 3.60 -18.79
CA GLU A 104 -13.16 2.82 -19.66
C GLU A 104 -13.75 3.71 -20.77
N GLY A 105 -13.68 3.26 -22.02
CA GLY A 105 -14.15 4.01 -23.19
C GLY A 105 -13.23 5.14 -23.69
N VAL A 106 -12.12 5.43 -23.00
CA VAL A 106 -11.13 6.46 -23.42
C VAL A 106 -9.76 5.84 -23.67
N SER A 107 -9.30 4.97 -22.75
CA SER A 107 -8.00 4.31 -22.87
C SER A 107 -8.05 3.14 -23.86
N PRO A 108 -6.93 2.78 -24.51
CA PRO A 108 -6.90 1.60 -25.37
C PRO A 108 -7.26 0.33 -24.59
N SER A 109 -7.99 -0.58 -25.25
CA SER A 109 -8.48 -1.79 -24.60
C SER A 109 -7.36 -2.62 -24.00
N HIS A 110 -7.53 -3.03 -22.73
CA HIS A 110 -6.57 -3.81 -21.95
C HIS A 110 -5.16 -3.21 -21.81
N GLN A 111 -5.01 -1.90 -22.00
CA GLN A 111 -3.73 -1.20 -21.90
C GLN A 111 -3.85 0.04 -21.04
N TRP A 112 -2.75 0.41 -20.36
CA TRP A 112 -2.69 1.64 -19.59
C TRP A 112 -2.69 2.87 -20.51
N GLY A 113 -3.46 3.89 -20.15
CA GLY A 113 -3.28 5.23 -20.67
C GLY A 113 -2.09 5.89 -19.95
N GLY A 114 -1.15 6.49 -20.70
CA GLY A 114 -0.10 7.29 -20.08
C GLY A 114 -0.73 8.44 -19.28
N SER A 115 -0.34 8.60 -18.02
CA SER A 115 -0.97 9.58 -17.11
C SER A 115 -0.93 11.01 -17.65
N SER A 116 0.17 11.41 -18.30
CA SER A 116 0.32 12.75 -18.89
C SER A 116 -0.71 13.07 -19.98
N ARG A 117 -1.04 12.10 -20.85
CA ARG A 117 -2.00 12.32 -21.94
C ARG A 117 -3.44 12.48 -21.47
N LEU A 118 -3.78 11.94 -20.30
CA LEU A 118 -5.14 11.99 -19.79
C LEU A 118 -5.45 13.26 -19.03
N PHE A 119 -4.48 13.89 -18.34
CA PHE A 119 -4.70 15.18 -17.68
C PHE A 119 -4.87 16.36 -18.66
N GLU A 120 -4.43 16.21 -19.91
CA GLU A 120 -4.65 17.21 -20.97
C GLU A 120 -6.01 17.07 -21.66
N ALA A 121 -6.72 15.94 -21.44
CA ALA A 121 -7.96 15.59 -22.13
C ALA A 121 -9.23 15.79 -21.28
N ILE A 122 -9.08 16.27 -20.03
CA ILE A 122 -10.14 16.60 -19.07
C ILE A 122 -9.96 18.04 -18.61
#